data_AF-A0A6B1EXD2-F1
#
_entry.id   AF-A0A6B1EXD2-F1
#
_cell.length_a   1.000
_cell.length_b   1.000
_cell.length_c   1.000
_cell.angle_alpha   90.00
_cell.angle_beta   90.00
_cell.angle_gamma   90.00
#
_symmetry.space_group_name_H-M   'P 1'
#
loop_
_entity.id
_entity.type
_entity.pdbx_description
1 polymer ?
#
loop_
_entity_poly.entity_id
_entity_poly.type
_entity_poly.pdbx_seq_one_letter_code
_entity_poly.pdbx_strand_id
1 'polypeptide(L)'
;MLHKFQQFYPDLERLINFIAISDEYVAKAPSQERFLEVIIRLEREVFGTAKMRGPRVASLRVGEPKNLRDCYDTYKAQKRETVEQVTLELETTVRTLVTDVS
;
A
#
# COMPACT_ATOMS: atom_id res chain seq x y z
N MET A 1 15.59 -24.20 16.87
CA MET A 1 15.84 -23.15 15.85
C MET A 1 14.52 -22.67 15.24
N LEU A 2 13.69 -23.53 14.64
CA LEU A 2 12.40 -23.15 14.04
C LEU A 2 11.44 -22.38 14.99
N HIS A 3 11.26 -22.84 16.23
CA HIS A 3 10.37 -22.18 17.20
C HIS A 3 10.78 -20.75 17.56
N LYS A 4 12.08 -20.42 17.55
CA LYS A 4 12.55 -19.04 17.80
C LYS A 4 12.19 -18.09 16.64
N PHE A 5 12.21 -18.59 15.40
CA PHE A 5 11.77 -17.81 14.23
C PHE A 5 10.25 -17.59 14.23
N GLN A 6 9.46 -18.55 14.72
CA GLN A 6 8.01 -18.39 14.81
C GLN A 6 7.59 -17.34 15.86
N GLN A 7 8.33 -17.21 16.97
CA GLN A 7 8.08 -16.17 17.99
C GLN A 7 8.56 -14.77 17.57
N PHE A 8 9.48 -14.68 16.61
CA PHE A 8 9.99 -13.41 16.10
C PHE A 8 8.95 -12.63 15.27
N TYR A 9 8.10 -13.31 14.50
CA TYR A 9 7.13 -12.65 13.63
C TYR A 9 6.07 -11.84 14.39
N PRO A 10 5.45 -12.36 15.47
CA PRO A 10 4.55 -11.56 16.30
C PRO A 10 5.23 -10.31 16.88
N ASP A 11 6.45 -10.44 17.42
CA ASP A 11 7.16 -9.30 18.00
C ASP A 11 7.52 -8.24 16.95
N LEU A 12 7.88 -8.67 15.74
CA LEU A 12 8.11 -7.78 14.61
C LEU A 12 6.81 -7.09 14.16
N GLU A 13 5.69 -7.81 14.12
CA GLU A 13 4.39 -7.24 13.77
C GLU A 13 3.93 -6.20 14.79
N ARG A 14 4.14 -6.46 16.09
CA ARG A 14 3.87 -5.49 17.17
C ARG A 14 4.72 -4.24 17.02
N LEU A 15 6.02 -4.39 16.75
CA LEU A 15 6.93 -3.27 16.50
C LEU A 15 6.46 -2.42 15.30
N ILE A 16 6.11 -3.06 14.18
CA ILE A 16 5.59 -2.38 12.98
C ILE A 16 4.28 -1.66 13.28
N ASN A 17 3.35 -2.30 14.01
CA ASN A 17 2.09 -1.68 14.40
C ASN A 17 2.32 -0.43 15.24
N PHE A 18 3.26 -0.46 16.18
CA PHE A 18 3.55 0.66 17.05
C PHE A 18 4.25 1.82 16.34
N ILE A 19 5.25 1.54 15.50
CA ILE A 19 5.96 2.58 14.71
C ILE A 19 5.01 3.35 13.80
N ALA A 20 3.98 2.68 13.29
CA ALA A 20 2.99 3.28 12.42
C ALA A 20 1.88 4.07 13.15
N ILE A 21 1.75 3.92 14.47
CA ILE A 21 0.94 4.81 15.33
C ILE A 21 1.87 5.93 15.82
N SER A 22 2.37 6.75 14.92
CA SER A 22 3.04 7.99 15.32
C SER A 22 2.00 9.10 15.44
N ASP A 23 2.15 9.96 16.45
CA ASP A 23 1.28 11.14 16.63
C ASP A 23 1.27 12.02 15.35
N GLU A 24 2.40 12.04 14.66
CA GLU A 24 2.58 12.73 13.40
C GLU A 24 1.71 12.17 12.24
N TYR A 25 1.36 10.88 12.25
CA TYR A 25 0.56 10.26 11.18
C TYR A 25 -0.84 10.85 11.08
N VAL A 26 -1.52 10.97 12.22
CA VAL A 26 -2.86 11.59 12.29
C VAL A 26 -2.74 13.10 12.22
N ALA A 27 -1.77 13.70 12.93
CA ALA A 27 -1.59 15.15 12.96
C ALA A 27 -1.30 15.76 11.58
N LYS A 28 -0.57 15.07 10.69
CA LYS A 28 -0.23 15.55 9.33
C LYS A 28 -1.45 15.71 8.41
N ALA A 29 -2.47 14.86 8.56
CA ALA A 29 -3.71 14.98 7.80
C ALA A 29 -4.84 14.26 8.55
N PRO A 30 -5.57 14.94 9.45
CA PRO A 30 -6.59 14.29 10.26
C PRO A 30 -7.78 13.88 9.39
N SER A 31 -7.98 12.57 9.20
CA SER A 31 -9.11 12.00 8.46
C SER A 31 -9.75 10.85 9.24
N GLN A 32 -11.05 10.60 9.01
CA GLN A 32 -11.78 9.52 9.70
C GLN A 32 -11.11 8.16 9.48
N GLU A 33 -10.59 7.93 8.28
CA GLU A 33 -9.87 6.72 7.88
C GLU A 33 -8.59 6.54 8.69
N ARG A 34 -7.81 7.60 8.88
CA ARG A 34 -6.56 7.54 9.67
C ARG A 34 -6.83 7.32 11.16
N PHE A 35 -7.87 7.94 11.71
CA PHE A 35 -8.31 7.65 13.08
C PHE A 35 -8.76 6.19 13.22
N LEU A 36 -9.55 5.68 12.27
CA LEU A 36 -9.98 4.28 12.26
C LEU A 36 -8.81 3.31 12.13
N GLU A 37 -7.79 3.64 11.34
CA GLU A 37 -6.59 2.82 11.20
C GLU A 37 -5.81 2.71 12.52
N VAL A 38 -5.62 3.83 13.23
CA VAL A 38 -4.99 3.82 14.56
C VAL A 38 -5.79 2.95 15.53
N ILE A 39 -7.12 3.10 15.55
CA ILE A 39 -8.00 2.28 16.40
C ILE A 39 -7.86 0.80 16.06
N ILE A 40 -7.85 0.43 14.77
CA ILE A 40 -7.68 -0.97 14.33
C ILE A 40 -6.33 -1.52 14.77
N ARG A 41 -5.25 -0.74 14.67
CA ARG A 41 -3.91 -1.17 15.10
C ARG A 41 -3.85 -1.37 16.62
N LEU A 42 -4.46 -0.47 17.39
CA LEU A 42 -4.57 -0.60 18.85
C LEU A 42 -5.42 -1.81 19.25
N GLU A 43 -6.54 -2.06 18.57
CA GLU A 43 -7.37 -3.24 18.83
C GLU A 43 -6.58 -4.53 18.57
N ARG A 44 -5.81 -4.61 17.49
CA ARG A 44 -4.95 -5.77 17.21
C ARG A 44 -3.90 -5.99 18.30
N GLU A 45 -3.28 -4.92 18.79
CA GLU A 45 -2.27 -5.03 19.85
C GLU A 45 -2.88 -5.51 21.17
N VAL A 46 -4.03 -4.95 21.57
CA VAL A 46 -4.63 -5.23 22.88
C VAL A 46 -5.44 -6.54 22.87
N PHE A 47 -6.15 -6.82 21.78
CA PHE A 47 -7.09 -7.95 21.70
C PHE A 47 -6.62 -9.07 20.76
N GLY A 48 -5.46 -8.93 20.10
CA GLY A 48 -4.97 -9.87 19.08
C GLY A 48 -5.78 -9.85 17.77
N THR A 49 -6.88 -9.10 17.72
CA THR A 49 -7.81 -9.01 16.59
C THR A 49 -8.43 -7.63 16.55
N ALA A 50 -8.84 -7.17 15.37
CA ALA A 50 -9.62 -5.95 15.22
C ALA A 50 -10.94 -6.25 14.52
N LYS A 51 -11.99 -5.52 14.90
CA LYS A 51 -13.29 -5.67 14.26
C LYS A 51 -13.47 -4.52 13.28
N MET A 52 -13.76 -4.85 12.03
CA MET A 52 -14.21 -3.83 11.08
C MET A 52 -15.59 -3.33 11.52
N ARG A 53 -15.71 -2.02 11.73
CA ARG A 53 -16.97 -1.36 12.09
C ARG A 53 -17.34 -0.40 10.96
N GLY A 54 -18.59 -0.44 10.53
CA GLY A 54 -19.16 0.47 9.53
C GLY A 54 -19.15 -0.06 8.09
N PRO A 55 -20.04 0.46 7.22
CA PRO A 55 -20.03 0.15 5.79
C PRO A 55 -18.74 0.62 5.13
N ARG A 56 -18.16 -0.20 4.25
CA ARG A 56 -17.03 0.18 3.40
C ARG A 56 -17.46 0.11 1.95
N VAL A 57 -17.19 1.17 1.20
CA VAL A 57 -17.32 1.16 -0.25
C VAL A 57 -15.93 1.01 -0.84
N ALA A 58 -15.73 -0.06 -1.62
CA ALA A 58 -14.52 -0.23 -2.40
C ALA A 58 -14.81 0.23 -3.83
N SER A 59 -14.09 1.27 -4.27
CA SER A 59 -14.13 1.74 -5.65
C SER A 59 -12.98 1.10 -6.42
N LEU A 60 -13.30 0.32 -7.46
CA LEU A 60 -12.31 -0.28 -8.35
C LEU A 60 -12.33 0.45 -9.70
N ARG A 61 -11.15 0.80 -10.19
CA ARG A 61 -10.94 1.30 -11.54
C ARG A 61 -9.80 0.51 -12.18
N VAL A 62 -9.95 0.24 -13.46
CA VAL A 62 -8.96 -0.51 -14.25
C VAL A 62 -8.56 0.39 -15.41
N GLY A 63 -7.26 0.61 -15.59
CA GLY A 63 -6.73 1.38 -16.71
C GLY A 63 -6.59 0.54 -17.97
N GLU A 64 -6.24 1.21 -19.07
CA GLU A 64 -5.98 0.54 -20.34
C GLU A 64 -4.72 -0.35 -20.27
N PRO A 65 -4.79 -1.63 -20.70
CA PRO A 65 -3.63 -2.50 -20.75
C PRO A 65 -2.55 -1.98 -21.72
N LYS A 66 -1.30 -1.92 -21.26
CA LYS A 66 -0.14 -1.59 -22.11
C LYS A 66 0.38 -2.83 -22.83
N ASN A 67 0.37 -2.81 -24.16
CA ASN A 67 1.01 -3.85 -24.97
C ASN A 67 2.53 -3.63 -25.02
N LEU A 68 3.30 -4.52 -24.39
CA LEU A 68 4.75 -4.40 -24.34
C LEU A 68 5.47 -4.70 -25.67
N ARG A 69 4.78 -5.30 -26.65
CA ARG A 69 5.36 -5.54 -27.98
C ARG A 69 5.71 -4.24 -28.70
N ASP A 70 4.94 -3.19 -28.43
CA ASP A 70 5.12 -1.87 -29.05
C ASP A 70 6.42 -1.19 -28.58
N CYS A 71 6.98 -1.64 -27.46
CA CYS A 71 8.25 -1.17 -26.90
C CYS A 71 9.43 -2.12 -27.23
N TYR A 72 9.25 -3.13 -28.07
CA TYR A 72 10.27 -4.17 -28.27
C TYR A 72 11.54 -3.63 -28.94
N ASP A 73 11.39 -2.81 -29.97
CA ASP A 73 12.53 -2.26 -30.71
C ASP A 73 13.36 -1.31 -29.84
N THR A 74 12.69 -0.43 -29.07
CA THR A 74 13.36 0.47 -28.13
C THR A 74 14.00 -0.30 -26.97
N TYR A 75 13.33 -1.35 -26.47
CA TYR A 75 13.89 -2.22 -25.43
C TYR A 75 15.17 -2.90 -25.90
N LYS A 76 15.22 -3.38 -27.15
CA LYS A 76 16.40 -4.04 -27.72
C LYS A 76 17.59 -3.08 -27.84
N ALA A 77 17.34 -1.82 -28.17
CA ALA A 77 18.38 -0.80 -28.27
C ALA A 77 18.83 -0.27 -26.89
N GLN A 78 17.87 0.05 -26.02
CA GLN A 78 18.08 0.76 -24.76
C GLN A 78 17.20 0.18 -23.65
N LYS A 79 17.57 -1.03 -23.19
CA LYS A 79 16.79 -1.82 -22.23
C LYS A 79 16.42 -1.07 -20.95
N ARG A 80 17.40 -0.47 -20.28
CA ARG A 80 17.18 0.18 -18.97
C ARG A 80 16.22 1.35 -19.09
N GLU A 81 16.49 2.24 -20.04
CA GLU A 81 15.70 3.45 -20.29
C GLU A 81 14.26 3.10 -20.69
N THR A 82 14.08 2.10 -21.57
CA THR A 82 12.75 1.64 -21.98
C THR A 82 11.94 1.10 -20.80
N VAL A 83 12.55 0.31 -19.91
CA VAL A 83 11.86 -0.22 -18.72
C VAL A 83 11.51 0.91 -17.75
N GLU A 84 12.43 1.85 -17.51
CA GLU A 84 12.18 3.02 -16.66
C GLU A 84 11.01 3.85 -17.20
N GLN A 85 10.97 4.09 -18.51
CA GLN A 85 9.91 4.85 -19.16
C GLN A 85 8.54 4.16 -19.05
N VAL A 86 8.46 2.86 -19.38
CA VAL A 86 7.21 2.09 -19.27
C VAL A 86 6.72 2.04 -17.82
N THR A 87 7.64 1.91 -16.86
CA THR A 87 7.30 1.92 -15.43
C THR A 87 6.70 3.26 -15.02
N LEU A 88 7.34 4.37 -15.42
CA LEU A 88 6.87 5.71 -15.12
C LEU A 88 5.51 6.01 -15.75
N GLU A 89 5.28 5.54 -16.97
CA GLU A 89 3.98 5.65 -17.66
C GLU A 89 2.88 4.95 -16.86
N LEU A 90 3.09 3.67 -16.51
CA LEU A 90 2.13 2.88 -15.74
C LEU A 90 1.87 3.47 -14.35
N GLU A 91 2.92 3.93 -13.66
CA GLU A 91 2.79 4.61 -12.37
C GLU A 91 1.92 5.87 -12.49
N THR A 92 2.14 6.67 -13.54
CA THR A 92 1.37 7.88 -13.81
C THR A 92 -0.09 7.54 -14.08
N THR A 93 -0.37 6.52 -14.89
CA THR A 93 -1.74 6.04 -15.16
C THR A 93 -2.44 5.60 -13.88
N VAL A 94 -1.79 4.79 -13.05
CA VAL A 94 -2.35 4.33 -11.77
C VAL A 94 -2.61 5.51 -10.83
N ARG A 95 -1.68 6.48 -10.77
CA ARG A 95 -1.85 7.68 -9.95
C ARG A 95 -3.10 8.44 -10.36
N THR A 96 -3.30 8.69 -11.66
CA THR A 96 -4.51 9.34 -12.18
C THR A 96 -5.78 8.61 -11.76
N LEU A 97 -5.81 7.28 -11.91
CA LEU A 97 -6.98 6.46 -11.51
C LEU A 97 -7.32 6.61 -10.02
N VAL A 98 -6.33 6.83 -9.16
CA VAL A 98 -6.50 7.00 -7.70
C VAL A 98 -6.92 8.42 -7.34
N THR A 99 -6.37 9.47 -7.98
CA THR A 99 -6.73 10.88 -7.65
C THR A 99 -8.18 11.22 -8.00
N ASP A 100 -8.72 10.64 -9.07
CA ASP A 100 -10.08 10.89 -9.54
C ASP A 100 -11.16 10.21 -8.66
N VAL A 101 -10.78 9.66 -7.50
CA VAL A 101 -11.68 9.02 -6.51
C VAL A 101 -12.28 10.05 -5.52
N SER A 102 -11.93 11.34 -5.66
CA SER A 102 -12.36 12.43 -4.77
C SER A 102 -13.79 12.90 -5.03
#